data_AF-A0A9W7YQ52-F1
#
_entry.id   AF-A0A9W7YQ52-F1
#
_cell.length_a   1.000
_cell.length_b   1.000
_cell.length_c   1.000
_cell.angle_alpha   90.00
_cell.angle_beta   90.00
_cell.angle_gamma   90.00
#
_symmetry.space_group_name_H-M   'P 1'
#
loop_
_entity.id
_entity.type
_entity.pdbx_description
1 polymer ?
#
loop_
_entity_poly.entity_id
_entity_poly.type
_entity_poly.pdbx_seq_one_letter_code
_entity_poly.pdbx_strand_id
1 'polypeptide(L)'
;MSLTHVLYESASGYGLFEVVQAEKIGAKLVEVQSTVTDLAKFGKYVKAKSFVPFKTAADALENINDVSEGMCSDALRGFLQLNLPKGSKSVLGVSDRNLAGSIKSEAGVQCSTEELAQEMIRGIRLHAEKMISQLKTGDLSKSQLGLGHAYSRAKVKFNVNRSDNMIIQAISLLDQLDKDLNTFAMRVREWYGWHFPELAKIVTDHYKYARLTKAIKNKGA
;
A
#
# COMPACT_ATOMS: atom_id res chain seq x y z
N MET A 1 15.32 -14.33 30.82
CA MET A 1 14.33 -13.28 31.10
C MET A 1 13.06 -13.59 30.32
N SER A 2 11.89 -13.33 30.90
CA SER A 2 10.60 -13.51 30.22
C SER A 2 10.38 -12.42 29.19
N LEU A 3 9.78 -12.78 28.05
CA LEU A 3 9.35 -11.85 27.03
C LEU A 3 8.25 -10.96 27.61
N THR A 4 8.37 -9.64 27.48
CA THR A 4 7.41 -8.69 28.11
C THR A 4 6.55 -7.97 27.08
N HIS A 5 7.14 -7.59 25.96
CA HIS A 5 6.49 -6.85 24.89
C HIS A 5 6.88 -7.43 23.55
N VAL A 6 6.08 -7.21 22.52
CA VAL A 6 6.37 -7.62 21.14
C VAL A 6 6.14 -6.45 20.21
N LEU A 7 7.14 -6.17 19.37
CA LEU A 7 7.03 -5.21 18.28
C LEU A 7 6.36 -5.89 17.08
N TYR A 8 5.33 -5.25 16.54
CA TYR A 8 4.67 -5.65 15.32
C TYR A 8 4.79 -4.54 14.29
N GLU A 9 5.59 -4.79 13.26
CA GLU A 9 5.79 -3.87 12.15
C GLU A 9 4.82 -4.25 11.03
N SER A 10 4.06 -3.27 10.54
CA SER A 10 3.02 -3.49 9.54
C SER A 10 3.05 -2.41 8.47
N ALA A 11 2.38 -2.66 7.35
CA ALA A 11 2.25 -1.67 6.29
C ALA A 11 1.49 -0.40 6.72
N SER A 12 0.70 -0.49 7.80
CA SER A 12 -0.10 0.61 8.30
C SER A 12 0.58 1.37 9.44
N GLY A 13 1.67 0.86 10.02
CA GLY A 13 2.35 1.48 11.15
C GLY A 13 3.02 0.48 12.11
N TYR A 14 3.47 1.01 13.24
CA TYR A 14 4.09 0.24 14.32
C TYR A 14 3.09 -0.08 15.44
N GLY A 15 2.99 -1.36 15.80
CA GLY A 15 2.22 -1.84 16.93
C GLY A 15 3.12 -2.36 18.04
N LEU A 16 2.77 -2.04 19.29
CA LEU A 16 3.38 -2.60 20.47
C LEU A 16 2.33 -3.41 21.24
N PHE A 17 2.66 -4.65 21.50
CA PHE A 17 1.82 -5.58 22.24
C PHE A 17 2.49 -5.97 23.55
N GLU A 18 1.70 -6.07 24.62
CA GLU A 18 2.13 -6.54 25.92
C GLU A 18 1.81 -8.03 26.06
N VAL A 19 2.80 -8.79 26.55
CA VAL A 19 2.68 -10.23 26.79
C VAL A 19 2.30 -10.43 28.25
N VAL A 20 1.06 -10.86 28.49
CA VAL A 20 0.50 -11.06 29.83
C VAL A 20 0.92 -12.40 30.41
N GLN A 21 0.93 -13.44 29.58
CA GLN A 21 1.31 -14.79 29.95
C GLN A 21 2.13 -15.40 28.80
N ALA A 22 3.18 -16.14 29.14
CA ALA A 22 3.99 -16.83 28.14
C ALA A 22 4.50 -18.16 28.70
N GLU A 23 4.10 -19.26 28.07
CA GLU A 23 4.48 -20.60 28.48
C GLU A 23 5.63 -21.11 27.59
N LYS A 24 6.85 -21.18 28.15
CA LYS A 24 8.05 -21.59 27.38
C LYS A 24 8.18 -23.11 27.23
N ILE A 25 7.74 -23.88 28.22
CA ILE A 25 8.03 -25.31 28.34
C ILE A 25 7.09 -26.15 27.44
N GLY A 26 5.86 -25.68 27.22
CA GLY A 26 4.83 -26.37 26.42
C GLY A 26 4.63 -25.83 25.00
N ALA A 27 5.50 -24.93 24.51
CA ALA A 27 5.26 -24.19 23.26
C ALA A 27 5.03 -25.08 22.01
N LYS A 28 5.56 -26.32 22.02
CA LYS A 28 5.45 -27.28 20.92
C LYS A 28 4.26 -28.24 21.05
N LEU A 29 3.51 -28.17 22.15
CA LEU A 29 2.31 -28.98 22.33
C LEU A 29 1.23 -28.51 21.35
N VAL A 30 0.55 -29.47 20.73
CA VAL A 30 -0.51 -29.22 19.74
C VAL A 30 -1.62 -28.35 20.35
N GLU A 31 -1.93 -28.58 21.62
CA GLU A 31 -2.93 -27.81 22.37
C GLU A 31 -2.54 -26.33 22.45
N VAL A 32 -1.28 -26.03 22.80
CA VAL A 32 -0.76 -24.67 22.89
C VAL A 32 -0.76 -24.01 21.52
N GLN A 33 -0.35 -24.73 20.48
CA GLN A 33 -0.38 -24.24 19.10
C GLN A 33 -1.81 -23.93 18.62
N SER A 34 -2.79 -24.74 19.01
CA SER A 34 -4.20 -24.47 18.70
C SER A 34 -4.72 -23.18 19.36
N THR A 35 -4.19 -22.81 20.53
CA THR A 35 -4.62 -21.57 21.21
C THR A 35 -4.25 -20.30 20.44
N VAL A 36 -3.17 -20.32 19.65
CA VAL A 36 -2.74 -19.18 18.82
C VAL A 36 -3.74 -18.91 17.68
N THR A 37 -4.39 -19.96 17.16
CA THR A 37 -5.36 -19.82 16.07
C THR A 37 -6.69 -19.23 16.50
N ASP A 38 -7.04 -19.36 17.78
CA ASP A 38 -8.28 -18.84 18.36
C ASP A 38 -8.05 -17.46 19.00
N LEU A 39 -8.67 -16.42 18.43
CA LEU A 39 -8.54 -15.04 18.91
C LEU A 39 -8.90 -14.89 20.40
N ALA A 40 -9.96 -15.57 20.87
CA ALA A 40 -10.44 -15.42 22.23
C ALA A 40 -9.46 -16.02 23.25
N LYS A 41 -8.73 -17.06 22.85
CA LYS A 41 -7.66 -17.65 23.66
C LYS A 41 -6.38 -16.83 23.53
N PHE A 42 -5.97 -16.47 22.32
CA PHE A 42 -4.76 -15.70 22.06
C PHE A 42 -4.78 -14.30 22.72
N GLY A 43 -5.92 -13.61 22.71
CA GLY A 43 -6.09 -12.31 23.36
C GLY A 43 -5.92 -12.31 24.89
N LYS A 44 -5.92 -13.49 25.53
CA LYS A 44 -5.56 -13.63 26.95
C LYS A 44 -4.05 -13.58 27.18
N TYR A 45 -3.27 -14.03 26.20
CA TYR A 45 -1.80 -14.05 26.26
C TYR A 45 -1.20 -12.72 25.83
N VAL A 46 -1.80 -12.05 24.85
CA VAL A 46 -1.26 -10.84 24.24
C VAL A 46 -2.33 -9.76 24.16
N LYS A 47 -1.99 -8.53 24.60
CA LYS A 47 -2.87 -7.36 24.52
C LYS A 47 -2.22 -6.23 23.73
N ALA A 48 -2.99 -5.56 22.89
CA ALA A 48 -2.53 -4.35 22.19
C ALA A 48 -2.31 -3.24 23.21
N LYS A 49 -1.10 -2.68 23.26
CA LYS A 49 -0.74 -1.59 24.18
C LYS A 49 -0.77 -0.25 23.47
N SER A 50 -0.16 -0.17 22.29
CA SER A 50 -0.07 1.06 21.51
C SER A 50 0.04 0.74 20.03
N PHE A 51 -0.52 1.60 19.19
CA PHE A 51 -0.37 1.53 17.74
C PHE A 51 -0.21 2.95 17.23
N VAL A 52 0.83 3.17 16.42
CA VAL A 52 1.08 4.44 15.75
C VAL A 52 1.02 4.20 14.24
N PRO A 53 -0.01 4.72 13.56
CA PRO A 53 -0.09 4.63 12.12
C PRO A 53 0.95 5.53 11.44
N PHE A 54 1.42 5.13 10.26
CA PHE A 54 2.24 6.00 9.42
C PHE A 54 1.42 7.19 8.92
N LYS A 55 2.06 8.36 8.83
CA LYS A 55 1.35 9.60 8.48
C LYS A 55 1.05 9.67 6.99
N THR A 56 1.98 9.18 6.16
CA THR A 56 1.90 9.25 4.71
C THR A 56 2.47 7.98 4.07
N ALA A 57 2.16 7.74 2.79
CA ALA A 57 2.75 6.63 2.06
C ALA A 57 4.28 6.75 1.89
N ALA A 58 4.81 7.98 1.87
CA ALA A 58 6.25 8.22 1.80
C ALA A 58 6.93 7.85 3.13
N ASP A 59 6.34 8.27 4.26
CA ASP A 59 6.76 7.90 5.61
C ASP A 59 6.72 6.37 5.81
N ALA A 60 5.65 5.71 5.36
CA ALA A 60 5.56 4.24 5.39
C ALA A 60 6.65 3.57 4.54
N LEU A 61 6.98 4.13 3.37
CA LEU A 61 8.01 3.58 2.48
C LEU A 61 9.40 3.73 3.08
N GLU A 62 9.72 4.88 3.67
CA GLU A 62 11.00 5.14 4.35
C GLU A 62 11.20 4.17 5.50
N ASN A 63 10.23 4.08 6.42
CA ASN A 63 10.30 3.18 7.57
C ASN A 63 10.43 1.70 7.18
N ILE A 64 9.75 1.25 6.12
CA ILE A 64 9.92 -0.13 5.64
C ILE A 64 11.30 -0.38 5.02
N ASN A 65 11.87 0.60 4.31
CA ASN A 65 13.24 0.46 3.81
C ASN A 65 14.23 0.32 4.98
N ASP A 66 14.11 1.17 5.99
CA ASP A 66 14.96 1.12 7.19
C ASP A 66 14.83 -0.22 7.91
N VAL A 67 13.59 -0.67 8.15
CA VAL A 67 13.29 -1.99 8.74
C VAL A 67 13.89 -3.12 7.90
N SER A 68 13.76 -3.06 6.57
CA SER A 68 14.29 -4.08 5.66
C SER A 68 15.82 -4.18 5.67
N GLU A 69 16.48 -3.07 5.99
CA GLU A 69 17.94 -2.97 6.12
C GLU A 69 18.39 -3.17 7.59
N GLY A 70 17.45 -3.42 8.50
CA GLY A 70 17.70 -3.66 9.91
C GLY A 70 18.08 -2.41 10.69
N MET A 71 17.77 -1.22 10.18
CA MET A 71 18.04 0.07 10.82
C MET A 71 16.86 0.48 11.73
N CYS A 72 17.16 1.15 12.84
CA CYS A 72 16.14 1.67 13.72
C CYS A 72 15.83 3.11 13.31
N SER A 73 14.67 3.37 12.71
CA SER A 73 14.27 4.72 12.33
C SER A 73 14.03 5.61 13.56
N ASP A 74 14.14 6.93 13.38
CA ASP A 74 13.84 7.90 14.45
C ASP A 74 12.39 7.76 14.95
N ALA A 75 11.47 7.45 14.03
CA ALA A 75 10.07 7.21 14.36
C ALA A 75 9.91 5.96 15.24
N LEU A 76 10.59 4.85 14.90
CA LEU A 76 10.59 3.63 15.70
C LEU A 76 11.20 3.86 17.08
N ARG A 77 12.35 4.55 17.14
CA ARG A 77 13.01 4.90 18.40
C ARG A 77 12.11 5.72 19.31
N GLY A 78 11.49 6.77 18.77
CA GLY A 78 10.54 7.62 19.51
C GLY A 78 9.32 6.84 20.00
N PHE A 79 8.78 5.96 19.16
CA PHE A 79 7.67 5.07 19.52
C PHE A 79 8.02 4.14 20.69
N LEU A 80 9.20 3.50 20.65
CA LEU A 80 9.63 2.60 21.71
C LEU A 80 9.88 3.34 23.03
N GLN A 81 10.53 4.51 22.99
CA GLN A 81 10.81 5.32 24.18
C GLN A 81 9.55 5.87 24.85
N LEU A 82 8.49 6.13 24.08
CA LEU A 82 7.22 6.61 24.60
C LEU A 82 6.41 5.50 25.30
N ASN A 83 6.48 4.27 24.78
CA ASN A 83 5.56 3.19 25.18
C ASN A 83 6.21 2.14 26.10
N LEU A 84 7.55 2.08 26.17
CA LEU A 84 8.26 1.20 27.10
C LEU A 84 8.59 1.93 28.42
N PRO A 85 8.45 1.27 29.58
CA PRO A 85 8.79 1.90 30.85
C PRO A 85 10.29 2.18 30.94
N LYS A 86 10.65 3.39 31.35
CA LYS A 86 12.06 3.77 31.58
C LYS A 86 12.57 3.04 32.84
N GLY A 87 13.61 2.22 32.68
CA GLY A 87 14.31 1.54 33.79
C GLY A 87 13.84 0.14 34.15
N SER A 88 12.77 -0.39 33.53
CA SER A 88 12.42 -1.81 33.67
C SER A 88 13.25 -2.69 32.73
N LYS A 89 13.58 -3.92 33.16
CA LYS A 89 14.18 -4.97 32.31
C LYS A 89 13.15 -5.51 31.30
N SER A 90 12.61 -4.61 30.47
CA SER A 90 11.66 -4.93 29.42
C SER A 90 12.41 -5.68 28.32
N VAL A 91 11.97 -6.91 28.04
CA VAL A 91 12.45 -7.68 26.89
C VAL A 91 11.43 -7.52 25.76
N LEU A 92 11.89 -6.94 24.65
CA LEU A 92 11.11 -6.70 23.43
C LEU A 92 11.32 -7.85 22.44
N GLY A 93 10.23 -8.46 22.00
CA GLY A 93 10.21 -9.44 20.91
C GLY A 93 10.32 -8.72 19.57
N VAL A 94 11.32 -9.08 18.78
CA VAL A 94 11.55 -8.53 17.44
C VAL A 94 11.68 -9.68 16.45
N SER A 95 11.18 -9.50 15.23
CA SER A 95 11.23 -10.53 14.18
C SER A 95 12.64 -10.74 13.63
N ASP A 96 13.38 -9.66 13.40
CA ASP A 96 14.71 -9.68 12.79
C ASP A 96 15.84 -9.47 13.82
N ARG A 97 16.93 -10.22 13.67
CA ARG A 97 18.12 -10.15 14.54
C ARG A 97 18.93 -8.87 14.32
N ASN A 98 19.05 -8.39 13.09
CA ASN A 98 19.79 -7.17 12.76
C ASN A 98 19.06 -5.96 13.35
N LEU A 99 17.75 -5.90 13.14
CA LEU A 99 16.91 -4.86 13.73
C LEU A 99 16.95 -4.89 15.26
N ALA A 100 16.92 -6.08 15.87
CA ALA A 100 17.10 -6.22 17.31
C ALA A 100 18.44 -5.66 17.82
N GLY A 101 19.51 -5.80 17.01
CA GLY A 101 20.82 -5.19 17.27
C GLY A 101 20.74 -3.66 17.26
N SER A 102 20.17 -3.08 16.20
CA SER A 102 20.03 -1.63 16.03
C SER A 102 19.13 -0.99 17.08
N ILE A 103 18.01 -1.61 17.43
CA ILE A 103 17.13 -1.15 18.53
C ILE A 103 17.88 -1.17 19.86
N LYS A 104 18.70 -2.21 20.10
CA LYS A 104 19.47 -2.29 21.34
C LYS A 104 20.53 -1.18 21.43
N SER A 105 21.20 -0.84 20.32
CA SER A 105 22.20 0.23 20.31
C SER A 105 21.57 1.62 20.43
N GLU A 106 20.44 1.87 19.77
CA GLU A 106 19.87 3.22 19.66
C GLU A 106 18.81 3.54 20.71
N ALA A 107 17.96 2.57 21.06
CA ALA A 107 16.90 2.74 22.04
C ALA A 107 17.28 2.22 23.43
N GLY A 108 18.38 1.45 23.54
CA GLY A 108 18.84 0.86 24.81
C GLY A 108 17.93 -0.25 25.33
N VAL A 109 17.07 -0.82 24.48
CA VAL A 109 16.08 -1.84 24.87
C VAL A 109 16.64 -3.24 24.63
N GLN A 110 16.47 -4.13 25.61
CA GLN A 110 16.85 -5.53 25.43
C GLN A 110 15.87 -6.23 24.48
N CYS A 111 16.38 -6.70 23.34
CA CYS A 111 15.59 -7.39 22.34
C CYS A 111 15.78 -8.92 22.42
N SER A 112 14.73 -9.67 22.08
CA SER A 112 14.74 -11.12 21.95
C SER A 112 14.13 -11.53 20.61
N THR A 113 14.83 -12.44 19.92
CA THR A 113 14.38 -13.05 18.67
C THR A 113 14.22 -14.57 18.84
N GLU A 114 13.98 -15.04 20.07
CA GLU A 114 13.79 -16.45 20.41
C GLU A 114 12.50 -17.02 19.79
N GLU A 115 12.36 -18.35 19.77
CA GLU A 115 11.19 -19.08 19.24
C GLU A 115 9.86 -18.54 19.80
N LEU A 116 9.82 -18.26 21.11
CA LEU A 116 8.64 -17.66 21.75
C LEU A 116 8.28 -16.29 21.15
N ALA A 117 9.25 -15.44 20.87
CA ALA A 117 8.99 -14.12 20.28
C ALA A 117 8.42 -14.26 18.86
N GLN A 118 8.97 -15.19 18.06
CA GLN A 118 8.48 -15.47 16.72
C GLN A 118 7.05 -16.03 16.72
N GLU A 119 6.73 -16.93 17.67
CA GLU A 119 5.38 -17.47 17.82
C GLU A 119 4.36 -16.40 18.23
N MET A 120 4.74 -15.49 19.13
CA MET A 120 3.88 -14.36 19.48
C MET A 120 3.66 -13.42 18.29
N ILE A 121 4.72 -13.10 17.52
CA ILE A 121 4.61 -12.30 16.30
C ILE A 121 3.72 -12.98 15.26
N ARG A 122 3.81 -14.31 15.12
CA ARG A 122 2.97 -15.11 14.22
C ARG A 122 1.49 -15.02 14.60
N GLY A 123 1.18 -15.20 15.89
CA GLY A 123 -0.18 -15.04 16.41
C GLY A 123 -0.71 -13.61 16.25
N ILE A 124 0.13 -12.61 16.50
CA ILE A 124 -0.23 -11.21 16.28
C ILE A 124 -0.54 -10.98 14.81
N ARG A 125 0.28 -11.47 13.88
CA ARG A 125 0.06 -11.31 12.43
C ARG A 125 -1.25 -11.94 11.97
N LEU A 126 -1.62 -13.10 12.51
CA LEU A 126 -2.89 -13.77 12.18
C LEU A 126 -4.12 -12.94 12.60
N HIS A 127 -4.02 -12.25 13.74
CA HIS A 127 -5.15 -11.57 14.37
C HIS A 127 -5.05 -10.03 14.36
N ALA A 128 -4.03 -9.46 13.71
CA ALA A 128 -3.66 -8.04 13.82
C ALA A 128 -4.82 -7.10 13.51
N GLU A 129 -5.58 -7.41 12.46
CA GLU A 129 -6.73 -6.63 12.00
C GLU A 129 -7.86 -6.57 13.02
N LYS A 130 -8.00 -7.58 13.88
CA LYS A 130 -9.02 -7.63 14.94
C LYS A 130 -8.52 -7.11 16.29
N MET A 131 -7.21 -7.22 16.54
CA MET A 131 -6.60 -6.80 17.81
C MET A 131 -6.27 -5.31 17.84
N ILE A 132 -6.05 -4.68 16.68
CA ILE A 132 -5.78 -3.25 16.57
C ILE A 132 -7.10 -2.54 16.28
N SER A 133 -7.72 -1.97 17.32
CA SER A 133 -9.02 -1.29 17.21
C SER A 133 -9.05 -0.10 16.26
N GLN A 134 -7.88 0.48 15.95
CA GLN A 134 -7.75 1.61 15.02
C GLN A 134 -7.77 1.18 13.55
N LEU A 135 -7.60 -0.11 13.24
CA LEU A 135 -7.63 -0.64 11.88
C LEU A 135 -9.04 -1.12 11.55
N LYS A 136 -9.60 -0.67 10.42
CA LYS A 136 -10.82 -1.27 9.88
C LYS A 136 -10.48 -2.49 9.06
N THR A 137 -11.45 -3.39 8.94
CA THR A 137 -11.35 -4.56 8.08
C THR A 137 -11.12 -4.14 6.61
N GLY A 138 -10.06 -4.65 6.01
CA GLY A 138 -9.61 -4.36 4.65
C GLY A 138 -8.61 -3.20 4.51
N ASP A 139 -8.37 -2.40 5.55
CA ASP A 139 -7.41 -1.28 5.46
C ASP A 139 -5.97 -1.79 5.43
N LEU A 140 -5.68 -2.86 6.17
CA LEU A 140 -4.35 -3.48 6.20
C LEU A 140 -3.96 -4.03 4.82
N SER A 141 -4.87 -4.74 4.15
CA SER A 141 -4.59 -5.33 2.83
C SER A 141 -4.41 -4.27 1.73
N LYS A 142 -5.21 -3.19 1.76
CA LYS A 142 -5.02 -2.04 0.85
C LYS A 142 -3.69 -1.34 1.09
N SER A 143 -3.33 -1.13 2.36
CA SER A 143 -2.04 -0.53 2.74
C SER A 143 -0.87 -1.40 2.26
N GLN A 144 -0.96 -2.72 2.45
CA GLN A 144 0.02 -3.68 1.97
C GLN A 144 0.18 -3.66 0.45
N LEU A 145 -0.92 -3.57 -0.31
CA LEU A 145 -0.87 -3.50 -1.78
C LEU A 145 -0.14 -2.24 -2.25
N GLY A 146 -0.54 -1.06 -1.73
CA GLY A 146 0.07 0.21 -2.12
C GLY A 146 1.55 0.28 -1.77
N LEU A 147 1.90 -0.19 -0.58
CA LEU A 147 3.27 -0.16 -0.07
C LEU A 147 4.16 -1.21 -0.74
N GLY A 148 3.66 -2.42 -0.98
CA GLY A 148 4.39 -3.44 -1.73
C GLY A 148 4.75 -2.99 -3.15
N HIS A 149 3.81 -2.31 -3.81
CA HIS A 149 4.07 -1.66 -5.10
C HIS A 149 5.12 -0.55 -4.99
N ALA A 150 5.01 0.33 -3.99
CA ALA A 150 5.95 1.44 -3.80
C ALA A 150 7.38 0.95 -3.49
N TYR A 151 7.51 -0.01 -2.57
CA TYR A 151 8.77 -0.64 -2.20
C TYR A 151 9.44 -1.32 -3.40
N SER A 152 8.69 -2.14 -4.14
CA SER A 152 9.23 -2.84 -5.31
C SER A 152 9.68 -1.87 -6.39
N ARG A 153 8.87 -0.85 -6.71
CA ARG A 153 9.23 0.20 -7.69
C ARG A 153 10.48 0.97 -7.27
N ALA A 154 10.62 1.30 -5.99
CA ALA A 154 11.79 1.99 -5.46
C ALA A 154 13.05 1.12 -5.60
N LYS A 155 12.99 -0.16 -5.20
CA LYS A 155 14.14 -1.08 -5.29
C LYS A 155 14.56 -1.36 -6.73
N VAL A 156 13.62 -1.52 -7.67
CA VAL A 156 13.97 -1.74 -9.10
C VAL A 156 14.26 -0.45 -9.87
N LYS A 157 14.25 0.72 -9.20
CA LYS A 157 14.39 2.05 -9.83
C LYS A 157 13.46 2.21 -11.03
N PHE A 158 12.18 1.86 -10.84
CA PHE A 158 11.18 1.88 -11.90
C PHE A 158 11.06 3.30 -12.50
N ASN A 159 11.43 3.43 -13.77
CA ASN A 159 11.37 4.70 -14.47
C ASN A 159 10.05 4.78 -15.26
N VAL A 160 9.16 5.68 -14.84
CA VAL A 160 7.87 5.92 -15.53
C VAL A 160 8.09 6.39 -16.96
N ASN A 161 9.18 7.10 -17.25
CA ASN A 161 9.52 7.59 -18.60
C ASN A 161 9.96 6.47 -19.55
N ARG A 162 10.19 5.25 -19.03
CA ARG A 162 10.48 4.05 -19.82
C ARG A 162 9.25 3.14 -19.94
N SER A 163 8.05 3.67 -19.64
CA SER A 163 6.80 2.93 -19.76
C SER A 163 6.18 3.13 -21.14
N ASP A 164 6.29 2.11 -21.99
CA ASP A 164 5.76 2.12 -23.37
C ASP A 164 4.23 2.07 -23.43
N ASN A 165 3.56 1.86 -22.30
CA ASN A 165 2.10 1.77 -22.21
C ASN A 165 1.42 3.06 -22.70
N MET A 166 2.00 4.24 -22.43
CA MET A 166 1.46 5.52 -22.91
C MET A 166 1.51 5.62 -24.44
N ILE A 167 2.56 5.08 -25.06
CA ILE A 167 2.73 5.10 -26.52
C ILE A 167 1.71 4.15 -27.17
N ILE A 168 1.56 2.94 -26.64
CA ILE A 168 0.58 1.96 -27.12
C ILE A 168 -0.84 2.54 -27.05
N GLN A 169 -1.18 3.17 -25.92
CA GLN A 169 -2.48 3.81 -25.74
C GLN A 169 -2.67 5.00 -26.69
N ALA A 170 -1.64 5.82 -26.91
CA ALA A 170 -1.71 6.96 -27.83
C ALA A 170 -1.93 6.51 -29.29
N ILE A 171 -1.25 5.46 -29.75
CA ILE A 171 -1.44 4.91 -31.10
C ILE A 171 -2.86 4.35 -31.24
N SER A 172 -3.31 3.55 -30.26
CA SER A 172 -4.68 3.01 -30.28
C SER A 172 -5.73 4.10 -30.28
N LEU A 173 -5.50 5.21 -29.58
CA LEU A 173 -6.40 6.36 -29.56
C LEU A 173 -6.41 7.09 -30.90
N LEU A 174 -5.26 7.27 -31.53
CA LEU A 174 -5.14 7.88 -32.86
C LEU A 174 -5.92 7.09 -33.92
N ASP A 175 -5.74 5.77 -33.96
CA ASP A 175 -6.46 4.90 -34.90
C ASP A 175 -7.97 4.93 -34.69
N GLN A 176 -8.42 5.04 -33.43
CA GLN A 176 -9.84 5.15 -33.11
C GLN A 176 -10.39 6.51 -33.55
N LEU A 177 -9.65 7.60 -33.29
CA LEU A 177 -10.05 8.95 -33.70
C LEU A 177 -10.16 9.08 -35.22
N ASP A 178 -9.26 8.47 -35.99
CA ASP A 178 -9.33 8.52 -37.45
C ASP A 178 -10.57 7.82 -38.00
N LYS A 179 -10.99 6.70 -37.40
CA LYS A 179 -12.25 6.02 -37.74
C LYS A 179 -13.44 6.88 -37.39
N ASP A 180 -13.47 7.41 -36.16
CA ASP A 180 -14.58 8.21 -35.66
C ASP A 180 -14.73 9.51 -36.46
N LEU A 181 -13.63 10.20 -36.80
CA LEU A 181 -13.62 11.40 -37.62
C LEU A 181 -14.19 11.13 -39.02
N ASN A 182 -13.87 9.99 -39.62
CA ASN A 182 -14.43 9.62 -40.91
C ASN A 182 -15.93 9.33 -40.83
N THR A 183 -16.38 8.56 -39.83
CA THR A 183 -17.81 8.29 -39.63
C THR A 183 -18.59 9.58 -39.38
N PHE A 184 -18.08 10.47 -38.52
CA PHE A 184 -18.73 11.75 -38.23
C PHE A 184 -18.71 12.68 -39.45
N ALA A 185 -17.61 12.75 -40.20
CA ALA A 185 -17.55 13.55 -41.41
C ALA A 185 -18.56 13.09 -42.46
N MET A 186 -18.68 11.78 -42.69
CA MET A 186 -19.69 11.23 -43.60
C MET A 186 -21.12 11.58 -43.13
N ARG A 187 -21.39 11.51 -41.83
CA ARG A 187 -22.69 11.88 -41.26
C ARG A 187 -23.01 13.38 -41.43
N VAL A 188 -22.03 14.25 -41.22
CA VAL A 188 -22.17 15.70 -41.42
C VAL A 188 -22.41 16.02 -42.90
N ARG A 189 -21.71 15.35 -43.81
CA ARG A 189 -21.91 15.50 -45.26
C ARG A 189 -23.28 15.03 -45.70
N GLU A 190 -23.75 13.91 -45.16
CA GLU A 190 -25.10 13.42 -45.42
C GLU A 190 -26.12 14.47 -44.99
N TRP A 191 -26.11 14.89 -43.72
CA TRP A 191 -27.09 15.82 -43.16
C TRP A 191 -27.08 17.19 -43.84
N TYR A 192 -25.90 17.81 -44.02
CA TYR A 192 -25.81 19.14 -44.65
C TYR A 192 -26.00 19.07 -46.17
N GLY A 193 -25.76 17.90 -46.78
CA GLY A 193 -26.01 17.64 -48.19
C GLY A 193 -27.49 17.74 -48.57
N TRP A 194 -28.43 17.46 -47.65
CA TRP A 194 -29.86 17.70 -47.86
C TRP A 194 -30.19 19.19 -48.06
N HIS A 195 -29.43 20.07 -47.41
CA HIS A 195 -29.64 21.52 -47.46
C HIS A 195 -28.86 22.20 -48.58
N PHE A 196 -27.59 21.81 -48.77
CA PHE A 196 -26.72 22.37 -49.79
C PHE A 196 -25.87 21.29 -50.49
N PRO A 197 -26.46 20.56 -51.46
CA PRO A 197 -25.84 19.36 -52.06
C PRO A 197 -24.61 19.66 -52.93
N GLU A 198 -24.52 20.88 -53.49
CA GLU A 198 -23.39 21.32 -54.33
C GLU A 198 -22.08 21.39 -53.56
N LEU A 199 -22.12 21.79 -52.28
CA LEU A 199 -20.93 21.87 -51.43
C LEU A 199 -20.27 20.51 -51.24
N ALA A 200 -21.06 19.44 -51.16
CA ALA A 200 -20.56 18.08 -51.00
C ALA A 200 -19.86 17.56 -52.27
N LYS A 201 -20.18 18.12 -53.44
CA LYS A 201 -19.51 17.80 -54.71
C LYS A 201 -18.24 18.62 -54.92
N ILE A 202 -18.23 19.88 -54.48
CA ILE A 202 -17.10 20.80 -54.67
C ILE A 202 -15.96 20.52 -53.69
N VAL A 203 -16.28 20.26 -52.41
CA VAL A 203 -15.26 20.11 -51.36
C VAL A 203 -15.10 18.64 -50.99
N THR A 204 -13.99 18.03 -51.40
CA THR A 204 -13.70 16.61 -51.13
C THR A 204 -13.19 16.37 -49.71
N ASP A 205 -12.35 17.26 -49.18
CA ASP A 205 -11.76 17.14 -47.84
C ASP A 205 -12.78 17.27 -46.69
N HIS A 206 -12.79 16.30 -45.78
CA HIS A 206 -13.71 16.23 -44.65
C HIS A 206 -13.57 17.40 -43.67
N TYR A 207 -12.33 17.79 -43.36
CA TYR A 207 -12.07 18.86 -42.40
C TYR A 207 -12.50 20.24 -42.95
N LYS A 208 -12.14 20.56 -44.19
CA LYS A 208 -12.58 21.78 -44.88
C LYS A 208 -14.10 21.82 -45.03
N TYR A 209 -14.72 20.68 -45.37
CA TYR A 209 -16.19 20.58 -45.46
C TYR A 209 -16.83 20.98 -44.13
N ALA A 210 -16.41 20.38 -43.01
CA ALA A 210 -16.94 20.70 -41.68
C ALA A 210 -16.72 22.17 -41.27
N ARG A 211 -15.59 22.78 -41.66
CA ARG A 211 -15.34 24.21 -41.41
C ARG A 211 -16.28 25.12 -42.22
N LEU A 212 -16.53 24.79 -43.48
CA LEU A 212 -17.39 25.57 -44.37
C LEU A 212 -18.86 25.45 -43.97
N THR A 213 -19.34 24.26 -43.61
CA THR A 213 -20.72 24.09 -43.12
C THR A 213 -20.96 24.92 -41.86
N LYS A 214 -19.99 24.97 -40.94
CA LYS A 214 -20.04 25.83 -39.75
C LYS A 214 -20.08 27.32 -40.07
N ALA A 215 -19.38 27.76 -41.13
CA ALA A 215 -19.29 29.17 -41.52
C ALA A 215 -20.54 29.62 -42.30
N ILE A 216 -20.98 28.84 -43.29
CA ILE A 216 -22.10 29.16 -44.17
C ILE A 216 -23.42 29.13 -43.40
N LYS A 217 -23.61 28.13 -42.52
CA LYS A 217 -24.83 27.88 -41.73
C LYS A 217 -26.08 27.68 -42.59
N ASN A 218 -26.63 28.73 -43.22
CA ASN A 218 -27.83 28.68 -44.06
C ASN A 218 -27.51 29.05 -45.53
N LYS A 219 -28.30 28.55 -46.47
CA LYS A 219 -28.10 28.72 -47.92
C LYS A 219 -28.69 30.05 -48.43
N GLY A 220 -29.64 30.63 -47.68
CA GLY A 220 -30.36 31.85 -48.06
C GLY A 220 -30.28 32.94 -47.00
N ALA A 221 -29.08 33.47 -46.76
CA ALA A 221 -28.89 34.80 -46.18
C ALA A 221 -28.09 35.65 -47.18
#